data_AF-A0A2C9D5R5-F1
#
_entry.id   AF-A0A2C9D5R5-F1
#
_cell.length_a   1.000
_cell.length_b   1.000
_cell.length_c   1.000
_cell.angle_alpha   90.00
_cell.angle_beta   90.00
_cell.angle_gamma   90.00
#
_symmetry.space_group_name_H-M   'P 1'
#
loop_
_entity.id
_entity.type
_entity.pdbx_description
1 polymer ?
#
loop_
_entity_poly.entity_id
_entity_poly.type
_entity_poly.pdbx_seq_one_letter_code
_entity_poly.pdbx_strand_id
1 'polypeptide(L)' 'MTTESYRVRDGYAYVNGAPVPASRIVDLTEAEARFDLDRGRIDKVPAKARRRKAAAEAGEAQAGEAEG' A
#
# COMPACT_ATOMS: atom_id res chain seq x y z
N MET A 1 -7.77 -2.60 18.31
CA MET A 1 -6.87 -3.42 17.46
C MET A 1 -5.98 -2.47 16.67
N THR A 2 -4.68 -2.69 16.67
CA THR A 2 -3.72 -1.90 15.87
C THR A 2 -3.46 -2.61 14.55
N THR A 3 -3.51 -1.86 13.46
CA THR A 3 -3.14 -2.34 12.12
C THR A 3 -1.73 -1.86 11.78
N GLU A 4 -1.01 -2.70 11.06
CA GLU A 4 0.33 -2.40 10.55
C GLU A 4 0.33 -2.48 9.03
N SER A 5 1.26 -1.77 8.40
CA SER A 5 1.36 -1.74 6.95
C SER A 5 2.26 -2.86 6.45
N TYR A 6 1.75 -3.60 5.47
CA TYR A 6 2.44 -4.70 4.82
C TYR A 6 2.52 -4.48 3.32
N ARG A 7 3.65 -4.82 2.72
CA ARG A 7 3.86 -4.81 1.28
C ARG A 7 3.58 -6.19 0.73
N VAL A 8 2.72 -6.25 -0.26
CA VAL A 8 2.42 -7.47 -0.99
C VAL A 8 3.51 -7.72 -2.04
N ARG A 9 4.00 -8.96 -2.12
CA ARG A 9 4.95 -9.38 -3.16
C ARG A 9 4.29 -9.36 -4.54
N ASP A 10 5.13 -9.24 -5.56
CA ASP A 10 4.70 -9.36 -6.95
C ASP A 10 4.09 -10.74 -7.23
N GLY A 11 3.09 -10.79 -8.09
CA GLY A 11 2.39 -12.04 -8.44
C GLY A 11 1.16 -12.40 -7.58
N TYR A 12 0.83 -11.61 -6.54
CA TYR A 12 -0.37 -11.83 -5.72
C TYR A 12 -1.42 -10.75 -5.97
N ALA A 13 -2.62 -11.16 -6.40
CA ALA A 13 -3.77 -10.28 -6.63
C ALA A 13 -4.68 -10.12 -5.41
N TYR A 14 -4.59 -11.04 -4.44
CA TYR A 14 -5.42 -11.06 -3.22
C TYR A 14 -4.57 -11.43 -1.99
N VAL A 15 -4.85 -10.79 -0.86
CA VAL A 15 -4.25 -11.03 0.47
C VAL A 15 -5.39 -11.05 1.49
N ASN A 16 -5.44 -12.06 2.34
CA ASN A 16 -6.55 -12.29 3.28
C ASN A 16 -7.97 -12.17 2.66
N GLY A 17 -8.14 -12.63 1.41
CA GLY A 17 -9.43 -12.54 0.69
C GLY A 17 -9.79 -11.12 0.18
N ALA A 18 -8.98 -10.11 0.47
CA ALA A 18 -9.11 -8.76 -0.06
C ALA A 18 -8.23 -8.55 -1.30
N PRO A 19 -8.69 -7.79 -2.31
CA PRO A 19 -7.88 -7.45 -3.48
C PRO A 19 -6.71 -6.55 -3.10
N VAL A 20 -5.55 -6.80 -3.72
CA VAL A 20 -4.34 -6.02 -3.50
C VAL A 20 -4.48 -4.67 -4.20
N PRO A 21 -4.32 -3.53 -3.49
CA PRO A 21 -4.40 -2.21 -4.12
C PRO A 21 -3.23 -2.01 -5.09
N ALA A 22 -3.35 -1.09 -6.05
CA ALA A 22 -2.29 -0.79 -7.01
C ALA A 22 -0.97 -0.37 -6.34
N SER A 23 -1.05 0.25 -5.16
CA SER A 23 0.10 0.60 -4.31
C SER A 23 0.79 -0.61 -3.67
N ARG A 24 0.13 -1.78 -3.67
CA ARG A 24 0.56 -3.04 -3.03
C ARG A 24 0.93 -2.92 -1.56
N ILE A 25 0.44 -1.88 -0.90
CA ILE A 25 0.55 -1.69 0.53
C ILE A 25 -0.85 -1.88 1.11
N VAL A 26 -0.98 -2.80 2.05
CA VAL A 26 -2.22 -3.11 2.76
C VAL A 26 -2.02 -2.87 4.25
N ASP A 27 -3.04 -2.38 4.94
CA ASP A 27 -3.05 -2.33 6.40
C ASP A 27 -3.79 -3.54 6.93
N LEU A 28 -3.08 -4.37 7.69
CA LEU A 28 -3.63 -5.60 8.26
C LEU A 28 -3.37 -5.63 9.76
N THR A 29 -4.24 -6.28 10.51
CA THR A 29 -3.94 -6.63 11.89
C THR A 29 -2.86 -7.71 11.94
N GLU A 30 -2.18 -7.86 13.07
CA GLU A 30 -1.16 -8.91 13.22
C GLU A 30 -1.75 -10.32 12.99
N ALA A 31 -2.99 -10.54 13.40
CA ALA A 31 -3.71 -11.80 13.19
C ALA A 31 -3.99 -12.07 11.69
N GLU A 32 -4.43 -11.06 10.94
CA GLU A 32 -4.69 -11.18 9.50
C GLU A 32 -3.40 -11.32 8.70
N ALA A 33 -2.35 -10.58 9.07
CA ALA A 33 -1.07 -10.64 8.40
C ALA A 33 -0.35 -11.97 8.65
N ARG A 34 -0.57 -12.64 9.79
CA ARG A 34 0.18 -13.84 10.21
C ARG A 34 0.14 -14.95 9.16
N PHE A 35 -1.01 -15.18 8.55
CA PHE A 35 -1.16 -16.24 7.54
C PHE A 35 -0.38 -15.93 6.25
N ASP A 36 -0.47 -14.70 5.75
CA ASP A 36 0.22 -14.29 4.53
C ASP A 36 1.72 -14.02 4.77
N LEU A 37 2.12 -13.62 5.98
CA LEU A 37 3.51 -13.51 6.42
C LEU A 37 4.19 -14.88 6.47
N ASP A 38 3.55 -15.87 7.09
CA ASP A 38 4.06 -17.25 7.18
C ASP A 38 4.26 -17.88 5.80
N ARG A 39 3.36 -17.58 4.87
CA ARG A 39 3.45 -17.99 3.47
C ARG A 39 4.43 -17.16 2.63
N GLY A 40 5.02 -16.12 3.20
CA GLY A 40 5.95 -15.22 2.50
C GLY A 40 5.31 -14.44 1.35
N ARG A 41 4.00 -14.18 1.42
CA ARG A 41 3.22 -13.41 0.42
C ARG A 41 3.32 -11.90 0.66
N ILE A 42 3.48 -11.50 1.92
CA ILE A 42 3.61 -10.11 2.34
C ILE A 42 4.88 -9.91 3.17
N ASP A 43 5.36 -8.67 3.20
CA ASP A 43 6.54 -8.22 3.95
C ASP A 43 6.19 -7.00 4.80
N LYS A 44 6.80 -6.86 5.98
CA LYS A 44 6.45 -5.80 6.93
C LYS A 44 7.10 -4.48 6.52
N VAL A 45 6.28 -3.46 6.23
CA VAL A 45 6.79 -2.16 5.80
C VAL A 45 6.85 -1.22 6.99
N PRO A 46 8.03 -0.65 7.32
CA PRO A 46 8.09 0.38 8.33
C PRO A 46 7.31 1.61 7.85
N ALA A 47 6.42 2.12 8.70
CA ALA A 47 5.50 3.23 8.43
C ALA A 47 6.15 4.52 7.87
N LYS A 48 7.49 4.64 7.97
CA LYS A 48 8.28 5.76 7.44
C LYS A 48 8.24 5.89 5.90
N ALA A 49 7.77 4.87 5.17
CA ALA A 49 7.68 4.91 3.70
C ALA A 49 6.42 5.64 3.14
N ARG A 50 5.41 5.93 3.98
CA ARG A 50 4.11 6.45 3.51
C ARG A 50 4.09 7.93 3.10
N ARG A 51 5.09 8.73 3.48
CA ARG A 51 5.07 10.18 3.20
C ARG A 51 5.54 10.59 1.79
N ARG A 52 6.00 9.67 0.94
CA ARG A 52 6.52 10.06 -0.40
C ARG A 52 5.57 9.81 -1.56
N LYS A 53 4.48 9.06 -1.41
CA LYS A 53 3.58 8.76 -2.53
C LYS A 53 2.31 9.60 -2.60
N ALA A 54 1.84 10.17 -1.49
CA ALA A 54 0.73 11.14 -1.51
C ALA A 54 1.10 12.48 -2.18
N ALA A 55 2.40 12.76 -2.35
CA ALA A 55 2.87 13.96 -3.08
C ALA A 55 2.99 13.73 -4.60
N ALA A 56 2.95 12.48 -5.07
CA ALA A 56 3.08 12.19 -6.51
C ALA A 56 1.73 12.22 -7.24
N GLU A 57 0.59 12.00 -6.55
CA GLU A 57 -0.74 12.11 -7.16
C GLU A 57 -1.41 13.48 -6.93
N ALA A 58 -0.84 14.35 -6.09
CA ALA A 58 -1.35 15.71 -5.85
C ALA A 58 -0.63 16.80 -6.67
N GLY A 59 0.36 16.43 -7.49
CA GLY A 59 1.18 17.37 -8.29
C GLY A 59 0.76 17.53 -9.75
N GLU A 60 -0.15 16.69 -10.26
CA GLU A 60 -0.64 16.74 -11.66
C GLU A 60 -2.12 17.18 -11.70
N ALA A 61 -2.42 18.32 -11.09
CA ALA A 61 -3.72 18.98 -11.25
C ALA A 61 -3.64 20.50 -11.09
N GLN A 62 -2.57 21.15 -11.56
CA GLN A 62 -2.56 22.61 -11.75
C GLN A 62 -1.42 23.08 -12.67
N ALA A 63 -1.55 22.85 -13.98
CA ALA A 63 -0.73 23.53 -15.01
C ALA A 63 -1.52 23.63 -16.32
N GLY A 64 -2.40 24.61 -16.35
CA GLY A 64 -3.31 24.99 -17.44
C GLY A 64 -4.47 25.67 -16.71
N GLU A 65 -4.57 26.98 -16.64
CA GLU A 65 -4.59 27.93 -17.75
C GLU A 65 -3.94 29.26 -17.31
N ALA A 66 -2.99 29.74 -18.11
CA ALA A 66 -2.53 31.12 -18.10
C ALA A 66 -2.08 31.47 -19.53
N GLU A 67 -3.02 31.90 -20.38
CA GLU A 67 -2.75 32.81 -21.50
C GLU A 67 -4.07 33.30 -22.12
N GLY A 68 -4.20 34.63 -22.31
CA GLY A 68 -5.24 35.26 -23.15
C GLY A 68 -6.01 36.39 -22.49
#